data_AF-A0A8J7UR53-F1
#
_entry.id   AF-A0A8J7UR53-F1
#
_cell.length_a   1.000
_cell.length_b   1.000
_cell.length_c   1.000
_cell.angle_alpha   90.00
_cell.angle_beta   90.00
_cell.angle_gamma   90.00
#
_symmetry.space_group_name_H-M   'P 1'
#
loop_
_entity.id
_entity.type
_entity.pdbx_description
1 polymer ?
#
loop_
_entity_poly.entity_id
_entity_poly.type
_entity_poly.pdbx_seq_one_letter_code
_entity_poly.pdbx_strand_id
1 'polypeptide(L)'
;MSAKGDMYYAWSTDEDLLAKGECGGAVSSLLKFALESKMVDAVLAVKKGADIYDAVPTIITDPEEIAETAGSLHCGTLLLSKLFKKYLNGANDMKIAVTVKGCDAMGIYELAKRKQINLDNVVMIGLNCGGTVSPVTARTMIADKFETDPDTVVKEEIDKGQFIIETADGEHKGIKMDELEEEGYGRRSNCRRCKTKVPRQADLACGNWGVIGDKAGKATFIEVCSEKGANLLDEAIKAGKLSTEAPNPKGIEIRGKVENAMLKLGDSWRAKDFAALGEGSDRLKKIIEETSRCIKCYQCIENCPICYCVECSTKKPYLVKPGEVPPNFMFHLIRFAHISDSCVNCGQCQELCAMDIPNSLFMHALQVDLQEMFGFVPGVDMTLPVLALVEENEERDRLSATGSDQIFNIFQKE
;
A
#
# COMPACT_ATOMS: atom_id res chain seq x y z
N MET A 1 21.41 9.52 -20.33
CA MET A 1 19.99 9.42 -19.96
C MET A 1 19.78 8.08 -19.32
N SER A 2 19.07 8.06 -18.21
CA SER A 2 18.68 6.86 -17.50
C SER A 2 17.64 6.08 -18.30
N ALA A 3 17.58 4.77 -18.11
CA ALA A 3 16.62 3.87 -18.72
C ALA A 3 15.97 2.96 -17.66
N LYS A 4 14.85 2.33 -18.02
CA LYS A 4 14.20 1.34 -17.16
C LYS A 4 15.17 0.22 -16.79
N GLY A 5 15.32 -0.03 -15.49
CA GLY A 5 16.25 -1.00 -14.91
C GLY A 5 17.54 -0.38 -14.39
N ASP A 6 17.85 0.87 -14.72
CA ASP A 6 19.00 1.56 -14.16
C ASP A 6 18.80 1.79 -12.66
N MET A 7 19.90 1.71 -11.91
CA MET A 7 19.91 1.82 -10.46
C MET A 7 20.98 2.81 -10.01
N TYR A 8 20.66 3.59 -8.97
CA TYR A 8 21.50 4.66 -8.45
C TYR A 8 21.50 4.67 -6.93
N TYR A 9 22.61 5.09 -6.33
CA TYR A 9 22.56 5.76 -5.03
C TYR A 9 22.42 7.25 -5.28
N ALA A 10 21.43 7.88 -4.69
CA ALA A 10 21.12 9.29 -4.89
C ALA A 10 20.95 10.04 -3.57
N TRP A 11 21.38 11.29 -3.52
CA TRP A 11 21.14 12.18 -2.38
C TRP A 11 20.89 13.62 -2.83
N SER A 12 20.14 14.33 -2.01
CA SER A 12 19.83 15.75 -2.16
C SER A 12 21.11 16.58 -2.14
N THR A 13 21.16 17.60 -3.00
CA THR A 13 22.14 18.69 -2.89
C THR A 13 21.62 19.86 -2.03
N ASP A 14 20.33 19.86 -1.71
CA ASP A 14 19.71 20.76 -0.73
C ASP A 14 19.96 20.21 0.69
N GLU A 15 20.63 21.02 1.53
CA GLU A 15 21.04 20.66 2.89
C GLU A 15 19.86 20.44 3.83
N ASP A 16 18.76 21.17 3.68
CA ASP A 16 17.57 21.02 4.53
C ASP A 16 16.87 19.70 4.24
N LEU A 17 16.69 19.38 2.95
CA LEU A 17 16.11 18.11 2.53
C LEU A 17 17.01 16.92 2.87
N LEU A 18 18.33 17.11 2.83
CA LEU A 18 19.29 16.08 3.23
C LEU A 18 19.21 15.80 4.73
N ALA A 19 19.03 16.83 5.56
CA ALA A 19 18.95 16.70 7.02
C ALA A 19 17.60 16.13 7.49
N LYS A 20 16.49 16.49 6.83
CA LYS A 20 15.12 16.03 7.19
C LYS A 20 14.72 14.71 6.54
N GLY A 21 15.40 14.30 5.47
CA GLY A 21 15.10 13.05 4.78
C GLY A 21 15.35 11.83 5.68
N GLU A 22 14.57 10.76 5.49
CA GLU A 22 14.84 9.49 6.19
C GLU A 22 16.22 8.92 5.84
N CYS A 23 16.65 9.17 4.60
CA CYS A 23 17.95 8.75 4.09
C CYS A 23 18.59 9.96 3.39
N GLY A 24 19.03 9.81 2.14
CA GLY A 24 19.66 10.92 1.41
C GLY A 24 18.76 12.06 0.95
N GLY A 25 17.52 12.20 1.43
CA GLY A 25 16.59 13.26 1.00
C GLY A 25 16.15 13.24 -0.48
N ALA A 26 16.58 12.23 -1.25
CA ALA A 26 16.43 12.26 -2.71
C ALA A 26 14.98 12.29 -3.19
N VAL A 27 14.08 11.57 -2.51
CA VAL A 27 12.64 11.58 -2.85
C VAL A 27 12.07 12.99 -2.70
N SER A 28 12.36 13.67 -1.59
CA SER A 28 11.91 15.04 -1.36
C SER A 28 12.47 16.00 -2.42
N SER A 29 13.74 15.87 -2.80
CA SER A 29 14.34 16.70 -3.86
C SER A 29 13.69 16.47 -5.22
N LEU A 30 13.34 15.23 -5.55
CA LEU A 30 12.61 14.90 -6.78
C LEU A 30 11.22 15.54 -6.81
N LEU A 31 10.49 15.47 -5.69
CA LEU A 31 9.15 16.08 -5.58
C LEU A 31 9.23 17.60 -5.66
N LYS A 32 10.17 18.23 -4.93
CA LYS A 32 10.41 19.68 -4.98
C LYS A 32 10.75 20.11 -6.40
N PHE A 33 11.68 19.42 -7.05
CA PHE A 33 12.05 19.70 -8.44
C PHE A 33 10.87 19.54 -9.40
N ALA A 34 10.04 18.51 -9.23
CA ALA A 34 8.88 18.28 -10.10
C ALA A 34 7.88 19.45 -10.06
N LEU A 35 7.69 20.07 -8.88
CA LEU A 35 6.88 21.29 -8.75
C LEU A 35 7.60 22.53 -9.31
N GLU A 36 8.86 22.77 -8.95
CA GLU A 36 9.64 23.92 -9.42
C GLU A 36 9.71 23.99 -10.96
N SER A 37 9.89 22.84 -11.59
CA SER A 37 9.97 22.68 -13.05
C SER A 37 8.62 22.60 -13.75
N LYS A 38 7.50 22.58 -13.00
CA LYS A 38 6.13 22.40 -13.50
C LYS A 38 5.95 21.10 -14.30
N MET A 39 6.71 20.06 -13.98
CA MET A 39 6.44 18.71 -14.49
C MET A 39 5.11 18.18 -13.95
N VAL A 40 4.79 18.56 -12.71
CA VAL A 40 3.50 18.33 -12.07
C VAL A 40 2.94 19.64 -11.52
N ASP A 41 1.62 19.70 -11.37
CA ASP A 41 0.92 20.85 -10.81
C ASP A 41 0.81 20.75 -9.28
N ALA A 42 0.83 19.52 -8.74
CA ALA A 42 0.74 19.26 -7.31
C ALA A 42 1.49 17.99 -6.90
N VAL A 43 1.80 17.89 -5.61
CA VAL A 43 2.35 16.70 -4.96
C VAL A 43 1.35 16.20 -3.91
N LEU A 44 0.88 14.97 -4.03
CA LEU A 44 0.16 14.28 -2.96
C LEU A 44 1.17 13.52 -2.09
N ALA A 45 1.37 13.98 -0.87
CA ALA A 45 2.29 13.39 0.08
C ALA A 45 1.64 13.30 1.47
N VAL A 46 2.43 12.94 2.48
CA VAL A 46 1.99 12.78 3.86
C VAL A 46 2.91 13.60 4.75
N LYS A 47 2.31 14.37 5.65
CA LYS A 47 3.04 15.07 6.72
C LYS A 47 2.70 14.51 8.08
N LYS A 48 3.58 14.78 9.04
CA LYS A 48 3.34 14.50 10.45
C LYS A 48 2.09 15.25 10.93
N GLY A 49 1.22 14.54 11.66
CA GLY A 49 0.00 15.08 12.25
C GLY A 49 0.27 15.75 13.59
N ALA A 50 -0.57 15.44 14.59
CA ALA A 50 -0.39 15.96 15.94
C ALA A 50 0.91 15.42 16.58
N ASP A 51 1.27 14.18 16.27
CA ASP A 51 2.49 13.53 16.71
C ASP A 51 3.10 12.65 15.59
N ILE A 52 4.15 11.89 15.93
CA ILE A 52 4.87 11.00 15.00
C ILE A 52 4.06 9.78 14.55
N TYR A 53 2.98 9.45 15.26
CA TYR A 53 2.11 8.32 14.95
C TYR A 53 1.00 8.71 13.97
N ASP A 54 0.65 9.99 13.95
CA ASP A 54 -0.37 10.56 13.08
C ASP A 54 0.19 10.99 11.73
N ALA A 55 -0.50 10.57 10.68
CA ALA A 55 -0.13 10.87 9.30
C ALA A 55 -1.27 11.57 8.58
N VAL A 56 -0.98 12.75 8.01
CA VAL A 56 -1.96 13.63 7.37
C VAL A 56 -1.68 13.70 5.87
N PRO A 57 -2.55 13.13 5.01
CA PRO A 57 -2.46 13.32 3.57
C PRO A 57 -2.58 14.81 3.23
N THR A 58 -1.64 15.31 2.44
CA THR A 58 -1.55 16.73 2.09
C THR A 58 -1.30 16.87 0.59
N ILE A 59 -2.00 17.80 -0.03
CA ILE A 59 -1.74 18.23 -1.41
C ILE A 59 -0.87 19.49 -1.33
N ILE A 60 0.30 19.44 -1.96
CA ILE A 60 1.29 20.52 -1.93
C ILE A 60 1.41 21.10 -3.33
N THR A 61 1.33 22.42 -3.43
CA THR A 61 1.52 23.18 -4.68
C THR A 61 2.69 24.16 -4.59
N ASP A 62 3.13 24.51 -3.38
CA ASP A 62 4.33 25.31 -3.15
C ASP A 62 5.54 24.37 -2.95
N PRO A 63 6.58 24.43 -3.81
CA PRO A 63 7.78 23.62 -3.64
C PRO A 63 8.47 23.76 -2.27
N GLU A 64 8.35 24.90 -1.59
CA GLU A 64 8.99 25.12 -0.30
C GLU A 64 8.35 24.32 0.84
N GLU A 65 7.07 23.92 0.70
CA GLU A 65 6.37 23.09 1.69
C GLU A 65 6.77 21.60 1.61
N ILE A 66 7.52 21.18 0.59
CA ILE A 66 7.90 19.77 0.41
C ILE A 66 8.73 19.24 1.58
N ALA A 67 9.55 20.09 2.19
CA ALA A 67 10.35 19.72 3.36
C ALA A 67 9.51 19.24 4.56
N GLU A 68 8.24 19.66 4.66
CA GLU A 68 7.32 19.24 5.72
C GLU A 68 6.87 17.77 5.60
N THR A 69 7.13 17.15 4.45
CA THR A 69 6.76 15.75 4.14
C THR A 69 7.96 14.81 4.13
N ALA A 70 9.15 15.33 4.46
CA ALA A 70 10.37 14.55 4.56
C ALA A 70 10.36 13.65 5.81
N GLY A 71 11.05 12.50 5.69
CA GLY A 71 11.08 11.47 6.73
C GLY A 71 10.06 10.37 6.51
N SER A 72 10.18 9.29 7.29
CA SER A 72 9.22 8.18 7.27
C SER A 72 8.24 8.25 8.44
N LEU A 73 7.00 7.85 8.17
CA LEU A 73 5.94 7.66 9.16
C LEU A 73 5.44 6.22 9.06
N HIS A 74 6.09 5.28 9.74
CA HIS A 74 5.74 3.86 9.72
C HIS A 74 4.44 3.57 10.45
N CYS A 75 3.98 4.51 11.29
CA CYS A 75 2.67 4.47 11.94
C CYS A 75 1.54 5.12 11.11
N GLY A 76 1.88 5.73 9.95
CA GLY A 76 0.91 6.35 9.05
C GLY A 76 0.09 5.33 8.26
N THR A 77 -0.98 4.79 8.87
CA THR A 77 -1.76 3.69 8.32
C THR A 77 -2.88 4.13 7.36
N LEU A 78 -2.53 4.95 6.38
CA LEU A 78 -3.46 5.48 5.36
C LEU A 78 -3.25 4.86 3.97
N LEU A 79 -4.26 5.00 3.11
CA LEU A 79 -4.24 4.57 1.72
C LEU A 79 -4.55 5.76 0.79
N LEU A 80 -3.55 6.22 0.04
CA LEU A 80 -3.63 7.42 -0.79
C LEU A 80 -4.45 7.22 -2.07
N SER A 81 -4.48 6.00 -2.61
CA SER A 81 -5.17 5.71 -3.88
C SER A 81 -6.64 6.14 -3.88
N LYS A 82 -7.34 6.00 -2.75
CA LYS A 82 -8.74 6.40 -2.61
C LYS A 82 -8.94 7.92 -2.73
N LEU A 83 -7.95 8.72 -2.32
CA LEU A 83 -8.04 10.18 -2.31
C LEU A 83 -8.09 10.75 -3.71
N PHE A 84 -7.45 10.10 -4.69
CA PHE A 84 -7.54 10.51 -6.10
C PHE A 84 -8.98 10.59 -6.57
N LYS A 85 -9.73 9.49 -6.41
CA LYS A 85 -11.14 9.46 -6.83
C LYS A 85 -12.03 10.37 -5.96
N LYS A 86 -11.76 10.44 -4.66
CA LYS A 86 -12.65 11.14 -3.71
C LYS A 86 -12.50 12.67 -3.76
N TYR A 87 -11.28 13.16 -3.95
CA TYR A 87 -10.96 14.58 -3.76
C TYR A 87 -10.19 15.23 -4.91
N LEU A 88 -9.53 14.44 -5.77
CA LEU A 88 -8.64 14.97 -6.82
C LEU A 88 -9.14 14.69 -8.23
N ASN A 89 -10.44 14.41 -8.38
CA ASN A 89 -11.10 14.07 -9.65
C ASN A 89 -10.33 13.06 -10.51
N GLY A 90 -9.68 12.06 -9.87
CA GLY A 90 -8.89 11.05 -10.57
C GLY A 90 -7.69 11.60 -11.35
N ALA A 91 -7.15 12.76 -10.98
CA ALA A 91 -6.09 13.46 -11.72
C ALA A 91 -6.45 13.82 -13.17
N ASN A 92 -7.75 14.05 -13.47
CA ASN A 92 -8.15 14.50 -14.81
C ASN A 92 -7.82 15.98 -15.08
N ASP A 93 -7.81 16.82 -14.03
CA ASP A 93 -7.67 18.27 -14.16
C ASP A 93 -6.27 18.80 -13.81
N MET A 94 -5.38 17.94 -13.33
CA MET A 94 -4.03 18.30 -12.88
C MET A 94 -3.07 17.10 -12.94
N LYS A 95 -1.78 17.39 -13.14
CA LYS A 95 -0.69 16.42 -13.02
C LYS A 95 -0.23 16.35 -11.57
N ILE A 96 -0.15 15.13 -11.03
CA ILE A 96 0.12 14.91 -9.61
C ILE A 96 1.30 13.96 -9.46
N ALA A 97 2.35 14.40 -8.74
CA ALA A 97 3.35 13.47 -8.21
C ALA A 97 2.87 12.90 -6.87
N VAL A 98 3.13 11.64 -6.59
CA VAL A 98 2.68 10.98 -5.35
C VAL A 98 3.71 9.99 -4.84
N THR A 99 3.95 9.98 -3.53
CA THR A 99 4.71 8.91 -2.89
C THR A 99 3.80 7.73 -2.59
N VAL A 100 4.20 6.52 -2.97
CA VAL A 100 3.35 5.33 -2.86
C VAL A 100 4.04 4.18 -2.17
N LYS A 101 3.37 3.56 -1.19
CA LYS A 101 3.71 2.19 -0.77
C LYS A 101 3.13 1.21 -1.79
N GLY A 102 3.52 -0.07 -1.71
CA GLY A 102 2.98 -1.10 -2.61
C GLY A 102 1.46 -1.15 -2.68
N CYS A 103 0.77 -1.03 -1.55
CA CYS A 103 -0.70 -1.01 -1.52
C CYS A 103 -1.33 0.26 -2.12
N ASP A 104 -0.66 1.41 -2.02
CA ASP A 104 -1.09 2.65 -2.66
C ASP A 104 -1.01 2.50 -4.19
N ALA A 105 0.14 2.06 -4.70
CA ALA A 105 0.36 1.83 -6.13
C ALA A 105 -0.65 0.81 -6.70
N MET A 106 -0.83 -0.34 -6.03
CA MET A 106 -1.81 -1.34 -6.46
C MET A 106 -3.23 -0.76 -6.51
N GLY A 107 -3.63 0.02 -5.50
CA GLY A 107 -4.95 0.66 -5.48
C GLY A 107 -5.13 1.70 -6.60
N ILE A 108 -4.08 2.46 -6.94
CA ILE A 108 -4.11 3.42 -8.05
C ILE A 108 -4.34 2.67 -9.38
N TYR A 109 -3.60 1.59 -9.62
CA TYR A 109 -3.78 0.76 -10.82
C TYR A 109 -5.20 0.18 -10.93
N GLU A 110 -5.74 -0.38 -9.84
CA GLU A 110 -7.09 -0.94 -9.86
C GLU A 110 -8.18 0.12 -10.12
N LEU A 111 -7.99 1.35 -9.65
CA LEU A 111 -8.85 2.47 -9.98
C LEU A 111 -8.66 2.94 -11.43
N ALA A 112 -7.43 2.94 -11.94
CA ALA A 112 -7.11 3.30 -13.33
C ALA A 112 -7.74 2.35 -14.34
N LYS A 113 -7.69 1.02 -14.10
CA LYS A 113 -8.39 0.01 -14.92
C LYS A 113 -9.88 0.29 -15.07
N ARG A 114 -10.46 0.96 -14.07
CA ARG A 114 -11.88 1.34 -14.00
C ARG A 114 -12.13 2.78 -14.44
N LYS A 115 -11.15 3.42 -15.08
CA LYS A 115 -11.19 4.80 -15.56
C LYS A 115 -11.49 5.82 -14.46
N GLN A 116 -11.13 5.49 -13.22
CA GLN A 116 -11.32 6.38 -12.07
C GLN A 116 -10.08 7.22 -11.75
N ILE A 117 -8.93 6.87 -12.34
CA ILE A 117 -7.68 7.63 -12.28
C ILE A 117 -7.06 7.68 -13.68
N ASN A 118 -6.63 8.86 -14.11
CA ASN A 118 -5.83 9.06 -15.31
C ASN A 118 -4.33 8.90 -14.97
N LEU A 119 -3.75 7.75 -15.30
CA LEU A 119 -2.33 7.45 -15.01
C LEU A 119 -1.34 8.32 -15.79
N ASP A 120 -1.73 8.89 -16.93
CA ASP A 120 -0.86 9.76 -17.71
C ASP A 120 -0.52 11.05 -16.95
N ASN A 121 -1.43 11.47 -16.08
CA ASN A 121 -1.29 12.64 -15.21
C ASN A 121 -0.73 12.30 -13.82
N VAL A 122 -0.29 11.07 -13.57
CA VAL A 122 0.26 10.68 -12.26
C VAL A 122 1.71 10.27 -12.39
N VAL A 123 2.58 10.85 -11.56
CA VAL A 123 3.98 10.42 -11.39
C VAL A 123 4.12 9.74 -10.04
N MET A 124 4.42 8.45 -10.02
CA MET A 124 4.53 7.66 -8.79
C MET A 124 5.99 7.48 -8.37
N ILE A 125 6.33 7.94 -7.17
CA ILE A 125 7.60 7.61 -6.51
C ILE A 125 7.32 6.55 -5.45
N GLY A 126 7.67 5.32 -5.76
CA GLY A 126 7.42 4.16 -4.91
C GLY A 126 8.44 4.04 -3.78
N LEU A 127 7.98 3.72 -2.57
CA LEU A 127 8.84 3.51 -1.39
C LEU A 127 8.87 2.02 -1.02
N ASN A 128 10.07 1.47 -0.81
CA ASN A 128 10.20 0.12 -0.26
C ASN A 128 9.53 0.05 1.13
N CYS A 129 8.77 -1.02 1.38
CA CYS A 129 7.93 -1.10 2.57
C CYS A 129 8.00 -2.49 3.21
N GLY A 130 8.51 -2.55 4.44
CA GLY A 130 8.49 -3.77 5.27
C GLY A 130 7.14 -4.04 5.94
N GLY A 131 6.29 -3.02 6.02
CA GLY A 131 5.01 -2.99 6.70
C GLY A 131 4.84 -1.69 7.50
N THR A 132 3.68 -1.52 8.10
CA THR A 132 3.33 -0.34 8.92
C THR A 132 2.71 -0.85 10.22
N VAL A 133 2.74 -0.04 11.27
CA VAL A 133 2.21 -0.35 12.61
C VAL A 133 0.99 0.56 12.85
N SER A 134 -0.08 0.05 13.47
CA SER A 134 -1.22 0.92 13.83
C SER A 134 -0.78 1.95 14.88
N PRO A 135 -1.21 3.22 14.82
CA PRO A 135 -0.88 4.23 15.84
C PRO A 135 -1.20 3.75 17.26
N VAL A 136 -2.38 3.15 17.45
CA VAL A 136 -2.79 2.63 18.77
C VAL A 136 -1.88 1.48 19.21
N THR A 137 -1.61 0.53 18.32
CA THR A 137 -0.70 -0.59 18.60
C THR A 137 0.72 -0.10 18.90
N ALA A 138 1.22 0.90 18.16
CA ALA A 138 2.55 1.47 18.38
C ALA A 138 2.67 2.09 19.77
N ARG A 139 1.69 2.92 20.17
CA ARG A 139 1.69 3.56 21.49
C ARG A 139 1.61 2.54 22.62
N THR A 140 0.70 1.55 22.53
CA THR A 140 0.60 0.46 23.52
C THR A 140 1.90 -0.36 23.57
N MET A 141 2.45 -0.72 22.41
CA MET A 141 3.70 -1.46 22.30
C MET A 141 4.88 -0.70 22.94
N ILE A 142 4.97 0.61 22.74
CA ILE A 142 6.05 1.44 23.31
C ILE A 142 5.92 1.52 24.84
N ALA A 143 4.71 1.73 25.36
CA ALA A 143 4.48 1.71 26.79
C ALA A 143 4.82 0.35 27.42
N ASP A 144 4.35 -0.75 26.80
CA ASP A 144 4.40 -2.08 27.42
C ASP A 144 5.74 -2.81 27.19
N LYS A 145 6.41 -2.57 26.06
CA LYS A 145 7.62 -3.31 25.65
C LYS A 145 8.89 -2.51 25.75
N PHE A 146 8.79 -1.21 25.51
CA PHE A 146 9.94 -0.31 25.61
C PHE A 146 10.00 0.36 26.99
N GLU A 147 8.95 0.19 27.81
CA GLU A 147 8.80 0.83 29.13
C GLU A 147 9.03 2.36 29.03
N THR A 148 8.57 2.94 27.93
CA THR A 148 8.77 4.35 27.56
C THR A 148 7.43 5.02 27.36
N ASP A 149 7.30 6.28 27.79
CA ASP A 149 6.13 7.10 27.49
C ASP A 149 6.09 7.43 25.98
N PRO A 150 5.06 6.98 25.22
CA PRO A 150 4.95 7.23 23.79
C PRO A 150 4.99 8.72 23.42
N ASP A 151 4.55 9.61 24.30
CA ASP A 151 4.57 11.06 24.04
C ASP A 151 5.97 11.68 24.05
N THR A 152 6.99 10.94 24.50
CA THR A 152 8.39 11.38 24.51
C THR A 152 9.17 10.96 23.26
N VAL A 153 8.58 10.14 22.40
CA VAL A 153 9.25 9.60 21.20
C VAL A 153 9.24 10.65 20.09
N VAL A 154 10.43 10.96 19.57
CA VAL A 154 10.64 11.97 18.52
C VAL A 154 10.92 11.38 17.15
N LYS A 155 11.39 10.13 17.10
CA LYS A 155 11.63 9.39 15.85
C LYS A 155 11.35 7.91 16.06
N GLU A 156 10.87 7.26 15.01
CA GLU A 156 10.74 5.81 14.92
C GLU A 156 11.35 5.32 13.60
N GLU A 157 11.94 4.13 13.62
CA GLU A 157 12.58 3.54 12.46
C GLU A 157 12.42 2.02 12.46
N ILE A 158 12.24 1.44 11.27
CA ILE A 158 12.31 -0.01 11.08
C ILE A 158 13.58 -0.35 10.28
N ASP A 159 14.67 -0.62 11.00
CA ASP A 159 15.95 -1.05 10.42
C ASP A 159 16.33 -2.46 10.89
N LYS A 160 16.95 -3.25 10.01
CA LYS A 160 17.49 -4.59 10.28
C LYS A 160 16.54 -5.54 11.03
N GLY A 161 15.23 -5.40 10.81
CA GLY A 161 14.21 -6.24 11.44
C GLY A 161 13.89 -5.87 12.88
N GLN A 162 14.30 -4.70 13.35
CA GLN A 162 13.95 -4.13 14.65
C GLN A 162 12.96 -2.97 14.47
N PHE A 163 12.08 -2.79 15.44
CA PHE A 163 11.36 -1.53 15.64
C PHE A 163 12.18 -0.70 16.61
N ILE A 164 12.63 0.47 16.17
CA ILE A 164 13.53 1.35 16.90
C ILE A 164 12.78 2.63 17.25
N ILE A 165 12.91 3.08 18.49
CA ILE A 165 12.42 4.38 18.94
C ILE A 165 13.59 5.22 19.43
N GLU A 166 13.47 6.53 19.22
CA GLU A 166 14.35 7.55 19.77
C GLU A 166 13.49 8.56 20.54
N THR A 167 13.87 8.82 21.79
CA THR A 167 13.19 9.76 22.68
C THR A 167 13.90 11.13 22.68
N ALA A 168 13.19 12.16 23.15
CA ALA A 168 13.70 13.53 23.17
C ALA A 168 14.97 13.73 24.02
N ASP A 169 15.23 12.85 24.99
CA ASP A 169 16.44 12.82 25.82
C ASP A 169 17.59 12.01 25.18
N GLY A 170 17.40 11.50 23.97
CA GLY A 170 18.41 10.79 23.18
C GLY A 170 18.55 9.30 23.53
N GLU A 171 17.57 8.70 24.21
CA GLU A 171 17.54 7.26 24.41
C GLU A 171 17.17 6.56 23.11
N HIS A 172 17.96 5.55 22.72
CA HIS A 172 17.68 4.70 21.57
C HIS A 172 17.39 3.28 22.03
N LYS A 173 16.19 2.79 21.75
CA LYS A 173 15.77 1.42 22.10
C LYS A 173 15.28 0.70 20.85
N GLY A 174 15.65 -0.57 20.70
CA GLY A 174 15.23 -1.40 19.57
C GLY A 174 14.83 -2.80 20.02
N ILE A 175 13.65 -3.26 19.59
CA ILE A 175 13.16 -4.62 19.84
C ILE A 175 12.94 -5.30 18.49
N LYS A 176 13.21 -6.60 18.40
CA LYS A 176 13.01 -7.30 17.14
C LYS A 176 11.53 -7.40 16.77
N MET A 177 11.25 -7.27 15.48
CA MET A 177 9.89 -7.25 14.95
C MET A 177 9.19 -8.60 15.10
N ASP A 178 9.92 -9.71 15.02
CA ASP A 178 9.39 -11.07 15.21
C ASP A 178 8.91 -11.28 16.66
N GLU A 179 9.73 -10.89 17.64
CA GLU A 179 9.40 -10.91 19.06
C GLU A 179 8.12 -10.09 19.33
N LEU A 180 8.03 -8.87 18.78
CA LEU A 180 6.83 -8.03 18.89
C LEU A 180 5.59 -8.68 18.24
N GLU A 181 5.74 -9.28 17.07
CA GLU A 181 4.63 -9.90 16.33
C GLU A 181 4.09 -11.18 16.98
N GLU A 182 4.96 -11.97 17.62
CA GLU A 182 4.58 -13.16 18.39
C GLU A 182 3.71 -12.79 19.60
N GLU A 183 3.98 -11.63 20.20
CA GLU A 183 3.24 -11.10 21.34
C GLU A 183 1.99 -10.27 20.94
N GLY A 184 1.66 -10.23 19.65
CA GLY A 184 0.46 -9.54 19.15
C GLY A 184 0.64 -8.05 18.82
N TYR A 185 1.87 -7.53 18.91
CA TYR A 185 2.25 -6.18 18.49
C TYR A 185 2.83 -6.17 17.07
N GLY A 186 3.55 -5.10 16.73
CA GLY A 186 4.29 -4.98 15.48
C GLY A 186 3.40 -4.63 14.29
N ARG A 187 3.75 -5.16 13.11
CA ARG A 187 3.12 -4.74 11.86
C ARG A 187 1.64 -5.13 11.80
N ARG A 188 0.86 -4.28 11.13
CA ARG A 188 -0.53 -4.57 10.77
C ARG A 188 -0.66 -5.95 10.14
N SER A 189 -1.71 -6.67 10.51
CA SER A 189 -1.92 -8.07 10.10
C SER A 189 -1.84 -8.26 8.57
N ASN A 190 -2.41 -7.35 7.79
CA ASN A 190 -2.38 -7.39 6.33
C ASN A 190 -0.97 -7.13 5.76
N CYS A 191 -0.18 -6.26 6.39
CA CYS A 191 1.20 -5.96 5.96
C CYS A 191 2.09 -7.20 6.07
N ARG A 192 1.86 -8.05 7.08
CA ARG A 192 2.58 -9.32 7.28
C ARG A 192 2.37 -10.30 6.11
N ARG A 193 1.21 -10.25 5.43
CA ARG A 193 0.88 -11.06 4.25
C ARG A 193 1.20 -10.38 2.89
N CYS A 194 1.73 -9.17 2.90
CA CYS A 194 1.99 -8.40 1.68
C CYS A 194 3.15 -9.02 0.88
N LYS A 195 3.01 -9.08 -0.45
CA LYS A 195 4.06 -9.52 -1.39
C LYS A 195 4.61 -8.40 -2.29
N THR A 196 4.13 -7.16 -2.11
CA THR A 196 4.60 -5.99 -2.86
C THR A 196 5.49 -5.15 -1.95
N LYS A 197 6.79 -5.48 -1.91
CA LYS A 197 7.76 -4.87 -0.99
C LYS A 197 8.51 -3.70 -1.64
N VAL A 198 8.96 -3.88 -2.87
CA VAL A 198 9.50 -2.82 -3.71
C VAL A 198 8.47 -2.53 -4.81
N PRO A 199 7.80 -1.38 -4.80
CA PRO A 199 6.72 -1.06 -5.73
C PRO A 199 7.25 -0.70 -7.14
N ARG A 200 7.73 -1.70 -7.89
CA ARG A 200 8.28 -1.51 -9.24
C ARG A 200 7.24 -1.17 -10.31
N GLN A 201 5.95 -1.15 -9.96
CA GLN A 201 4.91 -0.58 -10.81
C GLN A 201 4.82 0.96 -10.70
N ALA A 202 5.55 1.59 -9.77
CA ALA A 202 5.73 3.04 -9.76
C ALA A 202 6.67 3.49 -10.89
N ASP A 203 6.87 4.79 -11.06
CA ASP A 203 7.80 5.33 -12.05
C ASP A 203 9.27 5.25 -11.58
N LEU A 204 9.47 5.43 -10.28
CA LEU A 204 10.73 5.18 -9.57
C LEU A 204 10.47 4.31 -8.35
N ALA A 205 11.35 3.36 -8.06
CA ALA A 205 11.33 2.59 -6.81
C ALA A 205 12.51 3.01 -5.93
N CYS A 206 12.19 3.71 -4.85
CA CYS A 206 13.12 4.36 -3.94
C CYS A 206 13.17 3.66 -2.58
N GLY A 207 14.29 3.76 -1.87
CA GLY A 207 14.41 3.18 -0.55
C GLY A 207 15.79 3.18 0.09
N ASN A 208 15.86 2.66 1.31
CA ASN A 208 17.12 2.43 2.04
C ASN A 208 17.73 1.04 1.79
N TRP A 209 16.93 0.06 1.35
CA TRP A 209 17.42 -1.31 1.17
C TRP A 209 18.51 -1.39 0.11
N GLY A 210 19.67 -1.93 0.52
CA GLY A 210 20.84 -2.09 -0.32
C GLY A 210 21.82 -0.93 -0.25
N VAL A 211 21.48 0.21 0.37
CA VAL A 211 22.45 1.29 0.58
C VAL A 211 23.40 0.88 1.72
N ILE A 212 24.69 0.76 1.40
CA ILE A 212 25.73 0.25 2.31
C ILE A 212 26.98 1.12 2.28
N GLY A 213 27.88 0.89 3.24
CA GLY A 213 29.16 1.59 3.30
C GLY A 213 29.01 3.01 3.85
N ASP A 214 29.80 3.93 3.32
CA ASP A 214 29.83 5.34 3.69
C ASP A 214 28.53 6.09 3.36
N LYS A 215 27.72 5.54 2.44
CA LYS A 215 26.41 6.06 2.04
C LYS A 215 25.23 5.52 2.86
N ALA A 216 25.44 4.54 3.75
CA ALA A 216 24.36 4.00 4.58
C ALA A 216 23.71 5.13 5.40
N GLY A 217 22.37 5.24 5.31
CA GLY A 217 21.60 6.33 5.92
C GLY A 217 21.76 7.71 5.25
N LYS A 218 22.65 7.87 4.28
CA LYS A 218 22.97 9.16 3.63
C LYS A 218 22.61 9.22 2.15
N ALA A 219 22.22 8.09 1.57
CA ALA A 219 21.74 7.99 0.19
C ALA A 219 20.45 7.19 0.13
N THR A 220 19.70 7.41 -0.94
CA THR A 220 18.52 6.65 -1.32
C THR A 220 18.89 5.75 -2.49
N PHE A 221 18.56 4.46 -2.40
CA PHE A 221 18.58 3.55 -3.53
C PHE A 221 17.42 3.90 -4.45
N ILE A 222 17.69 4.23 -5.72
CA ILE A 222 16.68 4.49 -6.74
C ILE A 222 16.81 3.44 -7.84
N GLU A 223 15.71 2.78 -8.20
CA GLU A 223 15.57 1.97 -9.40
C GLU A 223 14.57 2.66 -10.35
N VAL A 224 14.96 2.84 -11.60
CA VAL A 224 14.13 3.46 -12.63
C VAL A 224 13.17 2.43 -13.21
N CYS A 225 11.87 2.68 -13.11
CA CYS A 225 10.84 1.70 -13.48
C CYS A 225 10.03 2.08 -14.73
N SER A 226 10.05 3.36 -15.13
CA SER A 226 9.38 3.87 -16.33
C SER A 226 10.16 5.00 -17.02
N GLU A 227 9.73 5.37 -18.22
CA GLU A 227 10.25 6.55 -18.94
C GLU A 227 9.94 7.87 -18.21
N LYS A 228 8.75 7.98 -17.59
CA LYS A 228 8.39 9.15 -16.76
C LYS A 228 9.35 9.31 -15.59
N GLY A 229 9.70 8.20 -14.93
CA GLY A 229 10.66 8.17 -13.84
C GLY A 229 12.07 8.52 -14.29
N ALA A 230 12.51 7.97 -15.42
CA ALA A 230 13.81 8.28 -16.03
C ALA A 230 13.95 9.78 -16.33
N ASN A 231 12.92 10.37 -16.95
CA ASN A 231 12.89 11.79 -17.29
C ASN A 231 12.94 12.70 -16.04
N LEU A 232 12.15 12.37 -15.01
CA LEU A 232 12.16 13.11 -13.75
C LEU A 232 13.56 13.07 -13.08
N LEU A 233 14.18 11.88 -13.03
CA LEU A 233 15.50 11.70 -12.43
C LEU A 233 16.58 12.46 -13.20
N ASP A 234 16.63 12.29 -14.52
CA ASP A 234 17.65 12.90 -15.38
C ASP A 234 17.62 14.42 -15.34
N GLU A 235 16.43 15.02 -15.43
CA GLU A 235 16.31 16.49 -15.39
C GLU A 235 16.61 17.04 -13.99
N ALA A 236 16.29 16.31 -12.91
CA ALA A 236 16.69 16.70 -11.56
C ALA A 236 18.21 16.68 -11.36
N ILE A 237 18.90 15.66 -11.89
CA ILE A 237 20.37 15.56 -11.87
C ILE A 237 20.99 16.70 -12.68
N LYS A 238 20.48 16.93 -13.89
CA LYS A 238 20.96 18.00 -14.79
C LYS A 238 20.73 19.39 -14.21
N ALA A 239 19.66 19.59 -13.46
CA ALA A 239 19.39 20.82 -12.71
C ALA A 239 20.23 20.96 -11.42
N GLY A 240 21.09 19.97 -11.10
CA GLY A 240 21.96 19.99 -9.92
C GLY A 240 21.21 19.80 -8.60
N LYS A 241 19.96 19.29 -8.64
CA LYS A 241 19.12 19.05 -7.45
C LYS A 241 19.40 17.71 -6.77
N LEU A 242 20.06 16.80 -7.49
CA LEU A 242 20.48 15.50 -7.01
C LEU A 242 21.92 15.22 -7.39
N SER A 243 22.65 14.61 -6.46
CA SER A 243 23.89 13.91 -6.74
C SER A 243 23.62 12.41 -6.81
N THR A 244 24.28 11.73 -7.73
CA THR A 244 24.13 10.28 -7.93
C THR A 244 25.46 9.59 -8.15
N GLU A 245 25.53 8.32 -7.76
CA GLU A 245 26.60 7.40 -8.13
C GLU A 245 26.03 6.01 -8.42
N ALA A 246 26.84 5.17 -9.08
CA ALA A 246 26.48 3.78 -9.30
C ALA A 246 26.38 3.03 -7.96
N PRO A 247 25.33 2.23 -7.73
CA PRO A 247 25.17 1.49 -6.50
C PRO A 247 26.28 0.45 -6.36
N ASN A 248 26.67 0.19 -5.11
CA ASN A 248 27.64 -0.85 -4.81
C ASN A 248 27.08 -2.22 -5.27
N PRO A 249 27.83 -3.05 -6.04
CA PRO A 249 27.35 -4.37 -6.47
C PRO A 249 26.89 -5.26 -5.31
N LYS A 250 27.56 -5.22 -4.16
CA LYS A 250 27.13 -5.93 -2.95
C LYS A 250 25.83 -5.35 -2.38
N GLY A 251 25.62 -4.04 -2.53
CA GLY A 251 24.38 -3.36 -2.14
C GLY A 251 23.17 -3.84 -2.95
N ILE A 252 23.34 -4.02 -4.26
CA ILE A 252 22.31 -4.61 -5.14
C ILE A 252 21.95 -6.03 -4.67
N GLU A 253 22.96 -6.86 -4.38
CA GLU A 253 22.76 -8.22 -3.86
C GLU A 253 22.02 -8.21 -2.51
N ILE A 254 22.41 -7.32 -1.59
CA ILE A 254 21.76 -7.15 -0.30
C ILE A 254 20.31 -6.71 -0.47
N ARG A 255 20.02 -5.76 -1.37
CA ARG A 255 18.65 -5.32 -1.66
C ARG A 255 17.76 -6.51 -2.07
N GLY A 256 18.27 -7.35 -2.97
CA GLY A 256 17.57 -8.58 -3.38
C GLY A 256 17.40 -9.59 -2.24
N LYS A 257 18.41 -9.75 -1.36
CA LYS A 257 18.32 -10.62 -0.17
C LYS A 257 17.28 -10.13 0.83
N VAL A 258 17.25 -8.83 1.13
CA VAL A 258 16.28 -8.22 2.05
C VAL A 258 14.86 -8.36 1.50
N GLU A 259 14.66 -8.05 0.22
CA GLU A 259 13.36 -8.22 -0.45
C GLU A 259 12.90 -9.67 -0.39
N ASN A 260 13.75 -10.63 -0.76
CA ASN A 260 13.42 -12.05 -0.69
C ASN A 260 13.10 -12.55 0.72
N ALA A 261 13.81 -12.05 1.75
CA ALA A 261 13.49 -12.37 3.14
C ALA A 261 12.09 -11.86 3.52
N MET A 262 11.74 -10.65 3.08
CA MET A 262 10.40 -10.07 3.31
C MET A 262 9.30 -10.79 2.53
N LEU A 263 9.58 -11.32 1.35
CA LEU A 263 8.65 -12.14 0.57
C LEU A 263 8.40 -13.49 1.25
N LYS A 264 9.46 -14.18 1.68
CA LYS A 264 9.36 -15.44 2.43
C LYS A 264 8.58 -15.28 3.73
N LEU A 265 8.77 -14.15 4.42
CA LEU A 265 7.96 -13.82 5.60
C LEU A 265 6.47 -13.65 5.22
N GLY A 266 6.21 -12.99 4.09
CA GLY A 266 4.87 -12.90 3.50
C GLY A 266 4.24 -14.26 3.22
N ASP A 267 5.01 -15.20 2.68
CA ASP A 267 4.58 -16.58 2.44
C ASP A 267 4.23 -17.30 3.74
N SER A 268 5.10 -17.24 4.74
CA SER A 268 4.88 -17.87 6.05
C SER A 268 3.59 -17.35 6.72
N TRP A 269 3.36 -16.04 6.69
CA TRP A 269 2.14 -15.45 7.26
C TRP A 269 0.89 -15.78 6.46
N ARG A 270 0.96 -15.84 5.12
CA ARG A 270 -0.17 -16.31 4.31
C ARG A 270 -0.50 -17.76 4.64
N ALA A 271 0.50 -18.64 4.70
CA ALA A 271 0.30 -20.04 5.05
C ALA A 271 -0.37 -20.19 6.43
N LYS A 272 0.15 -19.48 7.45
CA LYS A 272 -0.41 -19.47 8.81
C LYS A 272 -1.85 -18.94 8.84
N ASP A 273 -2.06 -17.73 8.33
CA ASP A 273 -3.35 -17.03 8.47
C ASP A 273 -4.44 -17.68 7.62
N PHE A 274 -4.13 -18.13 6.40
CA PHE A 274 -5.11 -18.78 5.52
C PHE A 274 -5.44 -20.21 5.98
N ALA A 275 -4.45 -20.97 6.48
CA ALA A 275 -4.74 -22.26 7.09
C ALA A 275 -5.65 -22.11 8.32
N ALA A 276 -5.41 -21.08 9.14
CA ALA A 276 -6.25 -20.79 10.30
C ALA A 276 -7.69 -20.35 9.94
N LEU A 277 -7.97 -19.97 8.69
CA LEU A 277 -9.34 -19.73 8.23
C LEU A 277 -10.11 -21.02 7.95
N GLY A 278 -9.42 -22.14 7.71
CA GLY A 278 -10.02 -23.37 7.21
C GLY A 278 -10.34 -23.29 5.71
N GLU A 279 -11.04 -24.31 5.22
CA GLU A 279 -11.41 -24.48 3.81
C GLU A 279 -12.93 -24.66 3.66
N GLY A 280 -13.44 -24.43 2.43
CA GLY A 280 -14.82 -24.70 2.04
C GLY A 280 -15.85 -24.19 3.06
N SER A 281 -16.67 -25.10 3.57
CA SER A 281 -17.74 -24.76 4.53
C SER A 281 -17.23 -24.24 5.86
N ASP A 282 -16.05 -24.66 6.32
CA ASP A 282 -15.53 -24.25 7.62
C ASP A 282 -14.99 -22.81 7.56
N ARG A 283 -14.34 -22.45 6.44
CA ARG A 283 -14.02 -21.06 6.13
C ARG A 283 -15.27 -20.18 6.10
N LEU A 284 -16.32 -20.63 5.43
CA LEU A 284 -17.58 -19.89 5.34
C LEU A 284 -18.24 -19.71 6.72
N LYS A 285 -18.31 -20.77 7.54
CA LYS A 285 -18.84 -20.68 8.91
C LYS A 285 -18.07 -19.65 9.74
N LYS A 286 -16.73 -19.67 9.69
CA LYS A 286 -15.88 -18.71 10.41
C LYS A 286 -16.13 -17.28 9.95
N ILE A 287 -16.28 -17.05 8.64
CA ILE A 287 -16.63 -15.73 8.10
C ILE A 287 -18.01 -15.29 8.61
N ILE A 288 -19.02 -16.16 8.57
CA ILE A 288 -20.38 -15.85 9.06
C ILE A 288 -20.35 -15.51 10.56
N GLU A 289 -19.65 -16.31 11.36
CA GLU A 289 -19.51 -16.10 12.80
C GLU A 289 -18.85 -14.75 13.11
N GLU A 290 -17.71 -14.47 12.50
CA GLU A 290 -16.97 -13.22 12.70
C GLU A 290 -17.77 -11.99 12.24
N THR A 291 -18.44 -12.11 11.09
CA THR A 291 -19.23 -11.03 10.51
C THR A 291 -20.60 -10.81 11.16
N SER A 292 -21.06 -11.74 12.00
CA SER A 292 -22.28 -11.61 12.82
C SER A 292 -22.20 -10.47 13.83
N ARG A 293 -20.99 -9.96 14.11
CA ARG A 293 -20.73 -8.79 14.97
C ARG A 293 -20.88 -7.46 14.23
N CYS A 294 -21.10 -7.47 12.91
CA CYS A 294 -21.08 -6.27 12.09
C CYS A 294 -22.18 -5.28 12.45
N ILE A 295 -21.82 -4.03 12.72
CA ILE A 295 -22.76 -2.93 13.01
C ILE A 295 -23.18 -2.12 11.77
N LYS A 296 -22.81 -2.57 10.57
CA LYS A 296 -23.14 -1.90 9.30
C LYS A 296 -22.75 -0.41 9.28
N CYS A 297 -21.57 -0.07 9.81
CA CYS A 297 -21.04 1.30 9.83
C CYS A 297 -20.43 1.77 8.49
N TYR A 298 -20.34 0.89 7.49
CA TYR A 298 -19.82 1.14 6.14
C TYR A 298 -18.35 1.56 6.02
N GLN A 299 -17.57 1.66 7.11
CA GLN A 299 -16.14 2.01 7.04
C GLN A 299 -15.32 1.09 6.12
N CYS A 300 -15.70 -0.19 6.06
CA CYS A 300 -15.08 -1.19 5.21
C CYS A 300 -15.34 -0.99 3.69
N ILE A 301 -16.33 -0.16 3.34
CA ILE A 301 -16.68 0.25 1.97
C ILE A 301 -16.11 1.64 1.70
N GLU A 302 -16.32 2.61 2.60
CA GLU A 302 -15.90 3.99 2.43
C GLU A 302 -14.38 4.13 2.24
N ASN A 303 -13.58 3.28 2.92
CA ASN A 303 -12.12 3.30 2.83
C ASN A 303 -11.53 2.27 1.85
N CYS A 304 -12.37 1.53 1.12
CA CYS A 304 -11.88 0.60 0.10
C CYS A 304 -11.56 1.37 -1.20
N PRO A 305 -10.37 1.18 -1.80
CA PRO A 305 -10.03 1.82 -3.07
C PRO A 305 -10.92 1.30 -4.21
N ILE A 306 -11.36 0.04 -4.15
CA ILE A 306 -12.17 -0.60 -5.20
C ILE A 306 -13.65 -0.13 -5.16
N CYS A 307 -14.13 0.38 -4.03
CA CYS A 307 -15.52 0.79 -3.87
C CYS A 307 -15.73 2.27 -4.25
N TYR A 308 -15.92 2.59 -5.53
CA TYR A 308 -16.15 3.96 -6.02
C TYR A 308 -17.57 4.20 -6.55
N CYS A 309 -18.46 3.21 -6.44
CA CYS A 309 -19.82 3.30 -6.96
C CYS A 309 -20.60 4.44 -6.28
N VAL A 310 -21.32 5.24 -7.08
CA VAL A 310 -22.25 6.25 -6.57
C VAL A 310 -23.46 5.56 -5.92
N GLU A 311 -23.99 4.54 -6.59
CA GLU A 311 -25.03 3.66 -6.05
C GLU A 311 -24.44 2.33 -5.62
N CYS A 312 -24.60 1.97 -4.35
CA CYS A 312 -24.05 0.73 -3.81
C CYS A 312 -25.16 -0.31 -3.59
N SER A 313 -24.97 -1.52 -4.13
CA SER A 313 -25.89 -2.66 -3.93
C SER A 313 -26.14 -2.97 -2.45
N THR A 314 -25.15 -2.74 -1.58
CA THR A 314 -25.28 -2.95 -0.13
C THR A 314 -26.18 -1.93 0.59
N LYS A 315 -26.58 -0.85 -0.11
CA LYS A 315 -27.51 0.18 0.37
C LYS A 315 -28.91 0.03 -0.24
N LYS A 316 -29.14 -0.96 -1.12
CA LYS A 316 -30.44 -1.19 -1.76
C LYS A 316 -31.38 -1.99 -0.84
N PRO A 317 -32.55 -1.45 -0.45
CA PRO A 317 -33.42 -2.06 0.57
C PRO A 317 -33.89 -3.48 0.28
N TYR A 318 -33.99 -3.84 -1.00
CA TYR A 318 -34.43 -5.16 -1.46
C TYR A 318 -33.31 -6.23 -1.42
N LEU A 319 -32.05 -5.84 -1.28
CA LEU A 319 -30.91 -6.73 -1.07
C LEU A 319 -30.47 -6.76 0.39
N VAL A 320 -30.43 -5.60 1.01
CA VAL A 320 -30.00 -5.42 2.40
C VAL A 320 -31.00 -4.53 3.11
N LYS A 321 -31.66 -5.06 4.14
CA LYS A 321 -32.69 -4.33 4.89
C LYS A 321 -32.08 -3.12 5.62
N PRO A 322 -32.64 -1.91 5.45
CA PRO A 322 -32.24 -0.74 6.23
C PRO A 322 -32.53 -0.92 7.71
N GLY A 323 -31.71 -0.32 8.59
CA GLY A 323 -31.91 -0.36 10.04
C GLY A 323 -31.62 -1.69 10.75
N GLU A 324 -31.42 -2.79 10.02
CA GLU A 324 -31.11 -4.10 10.61
C GLU A 324 -29.61 -4.24 10.95
N VAL A 325 -29.30 -4.56 12.21
CA VAL A 325 -27.96 -4.84 12.74
C VAL A 325 -28.04 -6.04 13.70
N PRO A 326 -27.17 -7.07 13.55
CA PRO A 326 -26.23 -7.23 12.45
C PRO A 326 -26.94 -7.40 11.11
N PRO A 327 -26.31 -7.01 9.98
CA PRO A 327 -26.94 -7.20 8.68
C PRO A 327 -27.08 -8.68 8.36
N ASN A 328 -28.11 -9.01 7.57
CA ASN A 328 -28.14 -10.29 6.87
C ASN A 328 -26.81 -10.51 6.11
N PHE A 329 -26.32 -11.75 6.11
CA PHE A 329 -25.07 -12.15 5.47
C PHE A 329 -24.95 -11.71 3.99
N MET A 330 -26.08 -11.48 3.31
CA MET A 330 -26.13 -10.89 1.97
C MET A 330 -25.30 -9.60 1.84
N PHE A 331 -25.24 -8.75 2.88
CA PHE A 331 -24.39 -7.56 2.89
C PHE A 331 -22.91 -7.90 2.64
N HIS A 332 -22.41 -8.92 3.36
CA HIS A 332 -21.03 -9.35 3.27
C HIS A 332 -20.77 -10.11 1.97
N LEU A 333 -21.71 -10.95 1.54
CA LEU A 333 -21.63 -11.68 0.27
C LEU A 333 -21.50 -10.75 -0.93
N ILE A 334 -22.35 -9.72 -1.03
CA ILE A 334 -22.27 -8.68 -2.08
C ILE A 334 -20.89 -8.03 -2.05
N ARG A 335 -20.41 -7.68 -0.85
CA ARG A 335 -19.11 -7.01 -0.69
C ARG A 335 -17.95 -7.92 -1.12
N PHE A 336 -17.96 -9.20 -0.75
CA PHE A 336 -16.96 -10.17 -1.16
C PHE A 336 -16.94 -10.31 -2.68
N ALA A 337 -18.11 -10.51 -3.31
CA ALA A 337 -18.23 -10.68 -4.75
C ALA A 337 -17.73 -9.47 -5.56
N HIS A 338 -17.91 -8.24 -5.06
CA HIS A 338 -17.51 -7.03 -5.78
C HIS A 338 -16.01 -6.71 -5.70
N ILE A 339 -15.28 -7.31 -4.75
CA ILE A 339 -13.90 -6.92 -4.42
C ILE A 339 -12.93 -8.09 -4.55
N SER A 340 -13.41 -9.34 -4.48
CA SER A 340 -12.57 -10.54 -4.34
C SER A 340 -11.49 -10.64 -5.42
N ASP A 341 -11.78 -10.34 -6.68
CA ASP A 341 -10.78 -10.43 -7.74
C ASP A 341 -9.75 -9.29 -7.73
N SER A 342 -10.03 -8.18 -7.03
CA SER A 342 -9.28 -6.92 -7.11
C SER A 342 -8.77 -6.43 -5.75
N CYS A 343 -8.89 -7.25 -4.71
CA CYS A 343 -8.43 -6.89 -3.36
C CYS A 343 -6.90 -6.71 -3.34
N VAL A 344 -6.44 -5.50 -3.02
CA VAL A 344 -5.00 -5.18 -2.93
C VAL A 344 -4.42 -5.42 -1.52
N ASN A 345 -5.15 -6.06 -0.61
CA ASN A 345 -4.75 -6.35 0.77
C ASN A 345 -4.23 -5.11 1.56
N CYS A 346 -4.84 -3.94 1.36
CA CYS A 346 -4.41 -2.67 1.98
C CYS A 346 -4.69 -2.56 3.49
N GLY A 347 -5.59 -3.39 4.05
CA GLY A 347 -5.87 -3.44 5.49
C GLY A 347 -6.92 -2.46 6.01
N GLN A 348 -7.21 -1.38 5.28
CA GLN A 348 -8.10 -0.29 5.72
C GLN A 348 -9.46 -0.78 6.26
N CYS A 349 -10.05 -1.77 5.60
CA CYS A 349 -11.36 -2.30 5.99
C CYS A 349 -11.37 -3.13 7.28
N GLN A 350 -10.21 -3.61 7.73
CA GLN A 350 -10.05 -4.31 9.00
C GLN A 350 -9.65 -3.34 10.09
N GLU A 351 -8.67 -2.48 9.82
CA GLU A 351 -8.16 -1.50 10.78
C GLU A 351 -9.23 -0.49 11.23
N LEU A 352 -10.09 -0.06 10.31
CA LEU A 352 -11.17 0.89 10.61
C LEU A 352 -12.49 0.19 10.98
N CYS A 353 -12.46 -1.13 11.24
CA CYS A 353 -13.65 -1.85 11.65
C CYS A 353 -13.88 -1.67 13.15
N ALA A 354 -14.96 -0.98 13.52
CA ALA A 354 -15.35 -0.76 14.92
C ALA A 354 -15.65 -2.04 15.74
N MET A 355 -15.66 -3.21 15.09
CA MET A 355 -15.97 -4.51 15.69
C MET A 355 -14.82 -5.51 15.52
N ASP A 356 -13.63 -5.04 15.12
CA ASP A 356 -12.42 -5.85 14.92
C ASP A 356 -12.63 -7.06 14.00
N ILE A 357 -13.52 -6.93 13.01
CA ILE A 357 -13.75 -7.97 12.01
C ILE A 357 -12.54 -8.03 11.08
N PRO A 358 -11.93 -9.20 10.85
CA PRO A 358 -10.72 -9.34 10.04
C PRO A 358 -11.05 -9.31 8.53
N ASN A 359 -11.72 -8.25 8.08
CA ASN A 359 -12.19 -8.07 6.71
C ASN A 359 -11.07 -8.22 5.68
N SER A 360 -9.88 -7.70 5.97
CA SER A 360 -8.74 -7.77 5.04
C SER A 360 -8.26 -9.21 4.85
N LEU A 361 -8.29 -10.02 5.91
CA LEU A 361 -7.92 -11.43 5.86
C LEU A 361 -8.89 -12.22 4.97
N PHE A 362 -10.20 -12.04 5.16
CA PHE A 362 -11.21 -12.73 4.35
C PHE A 362 -11.12 -12.35 2.87
N MET A 363 -11.06 -11.05 2.58
CA MET A 363 -10.96 -10.55 1.21
C MET A 363 -9.67 -10.98 0.53
N HIS A 364 -8.56 -11.01 1.27
CA HIS A 364 -7.27 -11.41 0.72
C HIS A 364 -7.21 -12.92 0.46
N ALA A 365 -7.76 -13.75 1.34
CA ALA A 365 -7.86 -15.19 1.10
C ALA A 365 -8.66 -15.50 -0.17
N LEU A 366 -9.84 -14.90 -0.31
CA LEU A 366 -10.67 -15.05 -1.53
C LEU A 366 -9.96 -14.54 -2.78
N GLN A 367 -9.21 -13.44 -2.68
CA GLN A 367 -8.44 -12.91 -3.79
C GLN A 367 -7.32 -13.85 -4.21
N VAL A 368 -6.62 -14.47 -3.26
CA VAL A 368 -5.55 -15.43 -3.54
C VAL A 368 -6.12 -16.68 -4.19
N ASP A 369 -7.27 -17.19 -3.72
CA ASP A 369 -7.95 -18.30 -4.38
C ASP A 369 -8.26 -17.96 -5.87
N LEU A 370 -8.80 -16.76 -6.14
CA LEU A 370 -9.08 -16.31 -7.51
C LEU A 370 -7.81 -16.10 -8.34
N GLN A 371 -6.73 -15.62 -7.73
CA GLN A 371 -5.43 -15.51 -8.40
C GLN A 371 -4.90 -16.88 -8.80
N GLU A 372 -5.03 -17.90 -7.95
CA GLU A 372 -4.61 -19.27 -8.26
C GLU A 372 -5.46 -19.88 -9.39
N MET A 373 -6.76 -19.60 -9.41
CA MET A 373 -7.69 -20.10 -10.43
C MET A 373 -7.51 -19.42 -11.80
N PHE A 374 -7.27 -18.10 -11.82
CA PHE A 374 -7.34 -17.30 -13.05
C PHE A 374 -6.03 -16.61 -13.44
N GLY A 375 -5.00 -16.66 -12.59
CA GLY A 375 -3.70 -16.04 -12.83
C GLY A 375 -3.66 -14.51 -12.66
N PHE A 376 -4.80 -13.87 -12.36
CA PHE A 376 -4.87 -12.42 -12.21
C PHE A 376 -4.29 -11.93 -10.88
N VAL A 377 -3.37 -10.96 -10.94
CA VAL A 377 -2.78 -10.31 -9.75
C VAL A 377 -3.21 -8.83 -9.70
N PRO A 378 -3.91 -8.39 -8.64
CA PRO A 378 -4.37 -7.01 -8.53
C PRO A 378 -3.22 -6.00 -8.49
N GLY A 379 -3.36 -4.91 -9.26
CA GLY A 379 -2.53 -3.72 -9.14
C GLY A 379 -1.04 -3.85 -9.52
N VAL A 380 -0.66 -4.89 -10.27
CA VAL A 380 0.73 -5.06 -10.77
C VAL A 380 0.93 -4.53 -12.19
N ASP A 381 -0.09 -4.63 -13.04
CA ASP A 381 -0.12 -4.14 -14.42
C ASP A 381 -1.55 -3.71 -14.80
N MET A 382 -1.76 -3.36 -16.08
CA MET A 382 -3.05 -2.89 -16.61
C MET A 382 -3.98 -4.01 -17.14
N THR A 383 -3.64 -5.28 -16.92
CA THR A 383 -4.54 -6.40 -17.23
C THR A 383 -5.86 -6.21 -16.47
N LEU A 384 -6.97 -6.49 -17.13
CA LEU A 384 -8.30 -6.31 -16.54
C LEU A 384 -8.60 -7.42 -15.52
N PRO A 385 -9.35 -7.09 -14.44
CA PRO A 385 -9.76 -8.08 -13.46
C PRO A 385 -10.73 -9.10 -14.08
N VAL A 386 -10.82 -10.29 -13.50
CA VAL A 386 -11.57 -11.44 -14.05
C VAL A 386 -13.02 -11.08 -14.35
N LEU A 387 -13.69 -10.36 -13.45
CA LEU A 387 -15.09 -9.98 -13.63
C LEU A 387 -15.31 -8.94 -14.75
N ALA A 388 -14.25 -8.27 -15.22
CA ALA A 388 -14.32 -7.36 -16.36
C ALA A 388 -14.18 -8.06 -17.72
N LEU A 389 -13.84 -9.36 -17.74
CA LEU A 389 -13.69 -10.14 -18.97
C LEU A 389 -14.98 -10.85 -19.40
N VAL A 390 -16.04 -10.79 -18.59
CA VAL A 390 -17.31 -11.43 -18.90
C VAL A 390 -18.14 -10.53 -19.81
N GLU A 391 -18.28 -10.93 -21.08
CA GLU A 391 -19.23 -10.32 -22.00
C GLU A 391 -20.62 -10.89 -21.77
N GLU A 392 -21.48 -10.13 -21.08
CA GLU A 392 -22.80 -10.60 -20.64
C GLU A 392 -23.65 -11.12 -21.80
N ASN A 393 -23.64 -10.45 -22.95
CA ASN A 393 -24.45 -10.87 -24.10
C ASN A 393 -23.98 -12.21 -24.67
N GLU A 394 -22.67 -12.37 -24.87
CA GLU A 394 -22.08 -13.61 -25.37
C GLU A 394 -22.34 -14.77 -24.40
N GLU A 395 -22.23 -14.49 -23.09
CA GLU A 395 -22.48 -15.48 -22.05
C GLU A 395 -23.96 -15.89 -21.99
N ARG A 396 -24.88 -14.95 -22.15
CA ARG A 396 -26.32 -15.26 -22.21
C ARG A 396 -26.68 -16.05 -23.46
N ASP A 397 -26.07 -15.75 -24.59
CA ASP A 397 -26.25 -16.51 -25.83
C ASP A 397 -25.70 -17.94 -25.68
N ARG A 398 -24.51 -18.10 -25.09
CA ARG A 398 -23.92 -19.41 -24.76
C ARG A 398 -24.82 -20.21 -23.83
N LEU A 399 -25.29 -19.61 -22.74
CA LEU A 399 -26.22 -20.26 -21.81
C LEU A 399 -27.52 -20.67 -22.51
N SER A 400 -28.09 -19.78 -23.34
CA SER A 400 -29.31 -20.09 -24.10
C SER A 400 -29.10 -21.25 -25.08
N ALA A 401 -27.94 -21.31 -25.73
CA ALA A 401 -27.63 -22.34 -26.72
C ALA A 401 -27.27 -23.70 -26.09
N THR A 402 -26.57 -23.69 -24.96
CA THR A 402 -26.03 -24.90 -24.32
C THR A 402 -26.87 -25.41 -23.17
N GLY A 403 -27.69 -24.54 -22.56
CA GLY A 403 -28.38 -24.80 -21.30
C GLY A 403 -27.44 -24.91 -20.09
N SER A 404 -26.14 -24.66 -20.24
CA SER A 404 -25.14 -24.81 -19.20
C SER A 404 -24.79 -23.45 -18.59
N ASP A 405 -25.02 -23.28 -17.29
CA ASP A 405 -24.64 -22.12 -16.49
C ASP A 405 -23.15 -22.09 -16.12
N GLN A 406 -22.40 -23.12 -16.51
CA GLN A 406 -20.98 -23.23 -16.24
C GLN A 406 -20.17 -22.45 -17.28
N ILE A 407 -19.76 -21.23 -16.90
CA ILE A 407 -18.96 -20.30 -17.73
C ILE A 407 -17.54 -20.86 -17.96
N PHE A 408 -16.96 -21.46 -16.92
CA PHE A 408 -15.63 -22.05 -16.95
C PHE A 408 -15.65 -23.40 -16.23
N ASN A 409 -14.94 -24.41 -16.76
CA ASN A 409 -14.83 -25.70 -16.10
C ASN A 409 -13.76 -25.68 -14.98
N ILE A 410 -13.99 -24.84 -13.97
CA ILE A 410 -13.05 -24.59 -12.84
C ILE A 410 -12.95 -25.74 -11.83
N PHE A 411 -13.74 -26.81 -11.98
CA PHE A 411 -13.74 -27.96 -11.08
C PHE A 411 -13.17 -29.24 -11.72
N GLN A 412 -12.58 -29.15 -12.92
CA GLN A 412 -11.74 -30.25 -13.41
C GLN A 412 -10.46 -30.28 -12.58
N LYS A 413 -10.44 -31.11 -11.54
CA LYS A 413 -9.18 -31.64 -11.01
C LYS A 413 -8.64 -32.61 -12.07
N GLU A 414 -7.47 -32.31 -12.62
CA GLU A 414 -6.65 -33.34 -13.31
C GLU A 414 -6.30 -34.48 -12.36
#